data_AF-A0AAV8WID1-F1
#
_entry.id   AF-A0AAV8WID1-F1
#
_cell.length_a   1.000
_cell.length_b   1.000
_cell.length_c   1.000
_cell.angle_alpha   90.00
_cell.angle_beta   90.00
_cell.angle_gamma   90.00
#
_symmetry.space_group_name_H-M   'P 1'
#
loop_
_entity.id
_entity.type
_entity.pdbx_description
1 polymer ?
#
loop_
_entity_poly.entity_id
_entity_poly.type
_entity_poly.pdbx_seq_one_letter_code
_entity_poly.pdbx_strand_id
1 'polypeptide(L)' 'MAWLGKPPSQLKPFLANRVAEMISLTDLMPWKHVRTHDNPADVISRGMTPEKLATCSLWWHGPSW' A
#
# COMPACT_ATOMS: atom_id res chain seq x y z
N MET A 1 -0.96 9.46 -7.74
CA MET A 1 -0.42 9.64 -6.37
C MET A 1 -0.16 11.13 -6.11
N ALA A 2 -1.21 11.96 -5.95
CA ALA A 2 -1.05 13.42 -5.86
C ALA A 2 -0.95 13.96 -4.42
N TRP A 3 -1.19 13.12 -3.41
CA TRP A 3 -1.32 13.53 -2.00
C TRP A 3 -0.13 13.10 -1.12
N LEU A 4 0.46 11.92 -1.37
CA LEU A 4 1.63 11.44 -0.61
C LEU A 4 2.86 12.34 -0.72
N GLY A 5 3.01 13.05 -1.85
CA GLY A 5 4.13 13.98 -2.07
C GLY A 5 3.88 15.40 -1.57
N LYS A 6 2.70 15.70 -0.98
CA LYS A 6 2.40 17.03 -0.44
C LYS A 6 2.68 17.06 1.06
N PRO A 7 3.17 18.18 1.61
CA PRO A 7 3.23 18.39 3.05
C PRO A 7 1.84 18.17 3.69
N PRO A 8 1.73 17.46 4.83
CA PRO A 8 0.46 17.24 5.52
C PRO A 8 -0.35 18.52 5.78
N SER A 9 0.35 19.64 6.04
CA SER A 9 -0.25 20.97 6.26
C SER A 9 -1.06 21.51 5.07
N GLN A 10 -0.85 20.97 3.86
CA GLN A 10 -1.58 21.35 2.64
C GLN A 10 -2.76 20.41 2.32
N LEU A 11 -3.03 19.42 3.16
CA LEU A 11 -4.08 18.44 2.97
C LEU A 11 -5.29 18.70 3.89
N LYS A 12 -6.47 18.22 3.49
CA LYS A 12 -7.65 18.23 4.36
C LYS A 12 -7.35 17.43 5.65
N PRO A 13 -7.91 17.81 6.81
CA PRO A 13 -7.53 17.23 8.11
C PRO A 13 -7.47 15.68 8.14
N PHE A 14 -8.46 15.01 7.55
CA PHE A 14 -8.52 13.55 7.46
C PHE A 14 -7.33 12.92 6.70
N LEU A 15 -6.87 13.58 5.63
CA LEU A 15 -5.72 13.14 4.83
C LEU A 15 -4.41 13.58 5.49
N ALA A 16 -4.35 14.79 6.04
CA ALA A 16 -3.19 15.33 6.72
C ALA A 16 -2.75 14.40 7.87
N ASN A 17 -3.68 13.99 8.72
CA ASN A 17 -3.39 13.10 9.85
C ASN A 17 -2.83 11.75 9.39
N ARG A 18 -3.40 11.15 8.34
CA ARG A 18 -2.90 9.88 7.78
C ARG A 18 -1.54 10.01 7.13
N VAL A 19 -1.31 11.06 6.35
CA VAL A 19 -0.01 11.26 5.69
C VAL A 19 1.07 11.55 6.72
N ALA A 20 0.77 12.32 7.78
CA ALA A 20 1.70 12.54 8.88
C ALA A 20 2.05 11.24 9.60
N GLU A 21 1.05 10.40 9.92
CA GLU A 21 1.26 9.09 10.51
C GLU A 21 2.12 8.20 9.61
N MET A 22 1.78 8.08 8.31
CA MET A 22 2.57 7.30 7.36
C MET A 22 4.03 7.78 7.30
N ILE A 23 4.27 9.09 7.15
CA ILE A 23 5.64 9.66 7.12
C ILE A 23 6.39 9.42 8.43
N SER A 24 5.69 9.41 9.58
CA SER A 24 6.33 9.15 10.88
C SER A 24 6.74 7.69 11.07
N LEU A 25 6.05 6.76 10.41
CA LEU A 25 6.24 5.31 10.55
C LEU A 25 7.15 4.71 9.47
N THR A 26 7.40 5.43 8.38
CA THR A 26 8.18 4.94 7.24
C THR A 26 9.32 5.88 6.93
N ASP A 27 10.47 5.34 6.54
CA ASP A 27 11.51 6.16 5.93
C ASP A 27 10.96 6.88 4.69
N LEU A 28 11.51 8.06 4.39
CA LEU A 28 11.16 8.87 3.21
C LEU A 28 11.64 8.20 1.92
N MET A 29 11.10 7.02 1.63
CA MET A 29 11.33 6.28 0.40
C MET A 29 10.30 6.71 -0.64
N PRO A 30 10.64 6.73 -1.93
CA PRO A 30 9.68 7.08 -2.97
C PRO A 30 8.56 6.02 -3.04
N TRP A 31 7.38 6.40 -2.56
CA TRP A 31 6.17 5.59 -2.66
C TRP A 31 5.76 5.43 -4.13
N LYS A 32 5.70 4.18 -4.60
CA LYS A 32 5.30 3.85 -5.97
C LYS A 32 3.89 3.30 -5.99
N HIS A 33 3.21 3.52 -7.11
CA HIS A 33 1.91 2.88 -7.36
C HIS A 33 2.14 1.44 -7.84
N VAL A 34 1.49 0.49 -7.16
CA VAL A 34 1.36 -0.89 -7.60
C VAL A 34 -0.02 -1.04 -8.24
N ARG A 35 -0.10 -1.64 -9.43
CA ARG A 35 -1.38 -1.88 -10.11
C ARG A 35 -2.21 -2.85 -9.27
N THR A 36 -3.54 -2.74 -9.34
CA THR A 36 -4.46 -3.55 -8.54
C THR A 36 -4.21 -5.05 -8.64
N HIS A 37 -3.92 -5.58 -9.84
CA HIS A 37 -3.66 -7.00 -10.06
C HIS A 37 -2.29 -7.46 -9.52
N ASP A 38 -1.38 -6.52 -9.27
CA ASP A 38 -0.03 -6.76 -8.79
C ASP A 38 0.09 -6.51 -7.28
N ASN A 39 -0.98 -6.10 -6.59
CA ASN A 39 -0.97 -5.76 -5.17
C ASN A 39 -1.18 -7.01 -4.31
N PRO A 40 -0.17 -7.49 -3.56
CA PRO A 40 -0.34 -8.65 -2.69
C PRO A 40 -1.43 -8.44 -1.62
N ALA A 41 -1.60 -7.21 -1.11
CA ALA A 41 -2.60 -6.92 -0.08
C ALA A 41 -4.06 -7.13 -0.57
N ASP A 42 -4.31 -7.03 -1.88
CA ASP A 42 -5.62 -7.31 -2.47
C ASP A 42 -6.00 -8.80 -2.34
N VAL A 43 -5.02 -9.71 -2.31
CA VAL A 43 -5.24 -11.15 -2.21
C VAL A 43 -6.04 -11.50 -0.95
N ILE A 44 -5.58 -11.07 0.22
CA ILE A 44 -6.26 -11.38 1.48
C ILE A 44 -7.50 -10.51 1.67
N SER A 45 -7.42 -9.21 1.36
CA SER A 45 -8.54 -8.28 1.58
C SER A 45 -9.78 -8.59 0.72
N ARG A 46 -9.62 -9.33 -0.39
CA ARG A 46 -10.72 -9.84 -1.23
C ARG A 46 -11.24 -11.23 -0.82
N GLY A 47 -10.77 -11.79 0.30
CA GLY A 47 -11.29 -13.03 0.86
C GLY A 47 -10.70 -14.31 0.25
N MET A 48 -9.42 -14.30 -0.14
CA MET A 48 -8.70 -15.54 -0.48
C MET A 48 -8.77 -16.55 0.67
N THR A 49 -9.08 -17.81 0.35
CA THR A 49 -9.09 -18.87 1.38
C THR A 49 -7.66 -19.24 1.78
N PRO A 50 -7.45 -19.75 3.01
CA PRO A 50 -6.12 -20.16 3.48
C PRO A 50 -5.41 -21.16 2.54
N GLU A 51 -6.16 -22.10 1.96
CA GLU A 51 -5.62 -23.14 1.07
C GLU A 51 -5.09 -22.54 -0.23
N LYS A 52 -5.83 -21.58 -0.82
CA LYS A 52 -5.39 -20.87 -2.02
C LYS A 52 -4.27 -19.88 -1.73
N LEU A 53 -4.29 -19.27 -0.55
CA LEU A 53 -3.24 -18.36 -0.08
C LEU A 53 -1.91 -19.10 0.07
N ALA A 54 -1.92 -20.34 0.57
CA ALA A 54 -0.72 -21.17 0.72
C ALA A 54 0.05 -21.36 -0.60
N THR A 55 -0.65 -21.36 -1.73
CA THR A 55 -0.04 -21.48 -3.07
C THR A 55 0.02 -20.17 -3.86
N CYS A 56 -0.30 -19.02 -3.24
CA CYS A 56 -0.37 -17.74 -3.94
C CYS A 56 1.02 -17.10 -4.11
N SER A 57 1.62 -17.26 -5.30
CA SER A 57 2.94 -16.67 -5.59
C SER A 57 2.98 -15.16 -5.40
N LEU A 58 1.92 -14.43 -5.77
CA LEU A 58 1.88 -12.97 -5.63
C LEU A 58 1.98 -12.54 -4.15
N TRP A 59 1.35 -13.28 -3.25
CA TRP A 59 1.41 -12.99 -1.81
C TRP A 59 2.81 -13.22 -1.24
N TRP A 60 3.42 -14.36 -1.57
CA TRP A 60 4.68 -14.79 -0.96
C TRP A 60 5.93 -14.19 -1.63
N HIS A 61 5.87 -13.87 -2.91
CA HIS A 61 7.03 -13.43 -3.70
C HIS A 61 6.86 -12.01 -4.27
N GLY A 62 5.67 -11.43 -4.20
CA GLY A 62 5.39 -10.12 -4.76
C GLY A 62 5.28 -10.13 -6.30
N PRO A 63 5.18 -8.94 -6.91
CA PRO A 63 5.19 -8.79 -8.36
C PRO A 63 6.59 -9.07 -8.94
N SER A 64 6.65 -9.44 -10.22
CA SER A 64 7.87 -9.91 -10.87
C SER A 64 8.88 -8.81 -11.26
N TRP A 65 8.67 -7.57 -10.86
CA TRP A 65 9.43 -6.39 -11.30
C TRP A 65 9.94 -5.54 -10.15
#